data_AF-A0A212K5U3-F1
#
_entry.id   AF-A0A212K5U3-F1
#
_cell.length_a   1.000
_cell.length_b   1.000
_cell.length_c   1.000
_cell.angle_alpha   90.00
_cell.angle_beta   90.00
_cell.angle_gamma   90.00
#
_symmetry.space_group_name_H-M   'P 1'
#
loop_
_entity.id
_entity.type
_entity.pdbx_description
1 polymer ?
#
loop_
_entity_poly.entity_id
_entity_poly.type
_entity_poly.pdbx_seq_one_letter_code
_entity_poly.pdbx_strand_id
1 'polypeptide(L)' 'MMHEKAMSIHAALGKMLPRVSAEDAETLRICRRNIAELAEQATELENRLIPDLPVTAVALPAEGAL' A
#
# COMPACT_ATOMS: atom_id res chain seq x y z
N MET A 1 0.00 6.49 -1.21
CA MET A 1 0.76 5.89 -2.36
C MET A 1 0.52 4.37 -2.46
N MET A 2 0.37 3.69 -1.33
CA MET A 2 0.09 2.25 -1.28
C MET A 2 -1.20 1.85 -2.00
N HIS A 3 -2.25 2.67 -1.88
CA HIS A 3 -3.56 2.40 -2.47
C HIS A 3 -3.49 2.16 -3.99
N GLU A 4 -2.84 3.07 -4.73
CA GLU A 4 -2.73 2.97 -6.19
C GLU A 4 -1.96 1.72 -6.64
N LYS A 5 -0.87 1.37 -5.94
CA LYS A 5 -0.09 0.17 -6.24
C LYS A 5 -0.91 -1.11 -5.99
N ALA A 6 -1.64 -1.17 -4.88
CA ALA A 6 -2.52 -2.28 -4.57
C ALA A 6 -3.64 -2.41 -5.61
N MET A 7 -4.26 -1.31 -6.03
CA MET A 7 -5.29 -1.31 -7.06
C MET A 7 -4.77 -1.73 -8.45
N SER A 8 -3.52 -1.37 -8.78
CA SER A 8 -2.85 -1.85 -10.00
C SER A 8 -2.69 -3.38 -9.99
N ILE A 9 -2.27 -3.97 -8.87
CA ILE A 9 -2.16 -5.43 -8.73
C ILE A 9 -3.55 -6.07 -8.81
N HIS A 10 -4.54 -5.53 -8.09
CA HIS A 10 -5.92 -6.00 -8.13
C HIS A 10 -6.49 -6.03 -9.56
N ALA A 11 -6.21 -5.01 -10.38
CA ALA A 11 -6.61 -4.94 -11.77
C ALA A 11 -5.86 -5.96 -12.65
N ALA A 12 -4.56 -6.16 -12.42
CA ALA A 12 -3.78 -7.16 -13.14
C ALA A 12 -4.31 -8.59 -12.89
N LEU A 13 -4.61 -8.93 -11.63
CA LEU A 13 -5.23 -10.21 -11.28
C LEU A 13 -6.60 -10.39 -11.93
N GLY A 14 -7.39 -9.30 -12.03
CA GLY A 14 -8.68 -9.31 -12.72
C GLY A 14 -8.57 -9.71 -14.20
N LYS A 15 -7.52 -9.26 -14.90
CA LYS A 15 -7.25 -9.62 -16.31
C LYS A 15 -6.86 -11.08 -16.50
N MET A 16 -6.40 -11.75 -15.44
CA MET A 16 -5.99 -13.16 -15.48
C MET A 16 -7.17 -14.11 -15.24
N LEU A 17 -8.25 -13.67 -14.58
CA LEU A 17 -9.41 -14.51 -14.24
C LEU A 17 -10.00 -15.31 -15.42
N PRO A 18 -10.14 -14.77 -16.64
CA PRO A 18 -10.68 -15.53 -17.77
C PRO A 18 -9.72 -16.59 -18.34
N ARG A 19 -8.46 -16.59 -17.90
CA ARG A 19 -7.37 -17.40 -18.49
C ARG A 19 -6.94 -18.57 -17.62
N VAL A 20 -7.54 -18.73 -16.44
CA VAL A 20 -7.16 -19.74 -15.45
C VAL A 20 -8.32 -20.72 -15.20
N SER A 21 -8.01 -21.84 -14.54
CA SER A 21 -9.01 -22.82 -14.14
C SER A 21 -10.01 -22.23 -13.14
N ALA A 22 -11.14 -22.90 -12.90
CA ALA A 22 -12.13 -22.44 -11.93
C ALA A 22 -11.57 -22.37 -10.49
N GLU A 23 -10.69 -23.31 -10.13
CA GLU A 23 -10.02 -23.36 -8.83
C GLU A 23 -9.01 -22.22 -8.67
N ASP A 24 -8.17 -21.99 -9.68
CA ASP A 24 -7.22 -20.88 -9.70
C ASP A 24 -7.95 -19.53 -9.73
N ALA A 25 -9.07 -19.44 -10.44
CA ALA A 25 -9.89 -18.23 -10.48
C ALA A 25 -10.41 -17.86 -9.09
N GLU A 26 -10.78 -18.85 -8.27
CA GLU A 26 -11.21 -18.56 -6.91
C GLU A 26 -10.06 -18.07 -6.03
N THR A 27 -8.87 -18.68 -6.17
CA THR A 27 -7.65 -18.18 -5.52
C THR A 27 -7.37 -16.72 -5.92
N LEU A 28 -7.46 -16.40 -7.21
CA LEU A 28 -7.30 -15.01 -7.70
C LEU A 28 -8.37 -14.06 -7.15
N ARG A 29 -9.63 -14.50 -7.01
CA ARG A 29 -10.70 -13.68 -6.39
C ARG A 29 -10.41 -13.40 -4.92
N ILE A 30 -9.90 -14.38 -4.18
CA ILE A 30 -9.48 -14.20 -2.78
C ILE A 30 -8.34 -13.20 -2.70
N CYS A 31 -7.28 -13.37 -3.50
CA CYS A 31 -6.16 -12.41 -3.55
C CYS A 31 -6.65 -10.99 -3.85
N ARG A 32 -7.57 -10.83 -4.80
CA ARG A 32 -8.15 -9.53 -5.15
C ARG A 32 -8.89 -8.88 -3.98
N ARG A 33 -9.73 -9.62 -3.24
CA ARG A 33 -10.41 -9.11 -2.03
C ARG A 33 -9.41 -8.66 -0.98
N ASN A 34 -8.45 -9.52 -0.63
CA ASN A 34 -7.49 -9.24 0.42
C ASN A 34 -6.62 -8.01 0.08
N ILE A 35 -6.24 -7.84 -1.19
CA ILE A 35 -5.49 -6.67 -1.66
C ILE A 35 -6.34 -5.39 -1.55
N ALA A 36 -7.64 -5.45 -1.85
CA ALA A 36 -8.53 -4.30 -1.72
C ALA A 36 -8.70 -3.88 -0.26
N GLU A 37 -8.96 -4.83 0.63
CA GLU A 37 -9.05 -4.59 2.08
C GLU A 37 -7.74 -4.02 2.63
N LEU A 38 -6.60 -4.58 2.22
CA LEU A 38 -5.29 -4.08 2.65
C LEU A 38 -5.02 -2.66 2.13
N ALA A 39 -5.46 -2.33 0.91
CA ALA A 39 -5.32 -0.99 0.34
C ALA A 39 -6.13 0.05 1.13
N GLU A 40 -7.35 -0.31 1.54
CA GLU A 40 -8.20 0.53 2.40
C GLU A 40 -7.56 0.72 3.78
N GLN A 41 -7.12 -0.37 4.42
CA GLN A 41 -6.43 -0.31 5.71
C GLN A 41 -5.14 0.52 5.64
N ALA A 42 -4.35 0.37 4.59
CA ALA A 42 -3.14 1.16 4.37
C ALA A 42 -3.47 2.64 4.17
N THR A 43 -4.58 2.97 3.49
CA THR A 43 -5.05 4.35 3.32
C THR A 43 -5.51 4.94 4.65
N GLU A 44 -6.27 4.20 5.44
CA GLU A 44 -6.69 4.62 6.78
C GLU A 44 -5.47 4.85 7.68
N LEU A 45 -4.48 3.95 7.62
CA LEU A 45 -3.24 4.08 8.36
C LEU A 45 -2.43 5.31 7.90
N GLU A 46 -2.22 5.49 6.58
CA GLU A 46 -1.56 6.68 6.01
C GLU A 46 -2.26 7.97 6.50
N ASN A 47 -3.59 8.01 6.51
CA ASN A 47 -4.37 9.17 6.97
C ASN A 47 -4.28 9.40 8.49
N ARG A 48 -4.14 8.35 9.30
CA ARG A 48 -4.03 8.43 10.76
C ARG A 48 -2.60 8.73 11.24
N LEU A 49 -1.59 8.31 10.47
CA LEU A 49 -0.16 8.45 10.80
C LEU A 49 0.51 9.68 10.19
N ILE A 50 -0.23 10.55 9.48
CA ILE A 50 0.22 11.91 9.19
C ILE A 50 -0.39 12.83 10.25
N PRO A 51 0.20 12.98 11.45
CA PRO A 51 0.11 14.27 12.11
C PRO A 51 0.91 15.26 11.25
N ASP A 52 0.44 16.49 11.16
CA ASP A 52 1.27 17.63 10.75
C ASP A 52 2.53 17.66 11.65
N LEU A 53 3.57 16.94 11.25
CA LEU A 53 4.90 17.13 11.78
C LEU A 53 5.48 18.25 10.93
N PRO A 54 5.58 19.48 11.45
CA PRO A 54 6.46 20.43 10.82
C PRO A 54 7.83 19.75 10.83
N VAL A 55 8.41 19.58 9.64
CA VAL A 55 9.79 19.14 9.48
C VAL A 55 10.66 20.26 10.06
N THR A 56 10.74 20.38 11.38
CA THR A 56 11.86 21.01 12.03
C THR A 56 13.03 20.09 11.74
N ALA A 57 13.77 20.45 10.69
CA ALA A 57 15.13 20.01 10.49
C ALA A 57 15.83 20.15 11.83
N VAL A 58 16.00 19.02 12.53
CA VAL A 58 16.89 18.95 13.67
C VAL A 58 18.26 19.23 13.07
N ALA A 59 18.70 20.49 13.20
CA ALA A 59 20.07 20.85 12.92
C ALA A 59 20.93 19.96 13.81
N LEU A 60 21.62 19.00 13.19
CA LEU A 60 22.72 18.30 13.81
C LEU A 60 23.66 19.39 14.35
N PRO A 61 23.94 19.43 15.67
CA PRO A 61 24.97 20.33 16.16
C PRO A 61 26.26 19.93 15.45
N ALA A 62 26.81 20.88 14.70
CA ALA A 62 28.11 20.73 14.08
C ALA A 62 29.14 20.37 15.15
N GLU A 63 30.08 19.55 14.71
CA GLU A 63 31.16 18.92 15.46
C GLU A 63 31.88 19.82 16.46
N GLY A 64 32.56 19.14 17.38
CA GLY A 64 33.42 19.72 18.41
C GLY A 64 34.19 20.96 17.95
N ALA A 65 34.05 22.01 18.74
CA ALA A 65 34.94 23.15 18.72
C ALA A 65 35.49 23.35 20.14
N LEU A 66 36.78 23.05 20.26
CA LEU A 66 37.77 23.42 21.28
C LEU A 66 37.80 22.61 22.59
#